data_AF-A0A380NY60-F1
#
_entry.id   AF-A0A380NY60-F1
#
_cell.length_a   1.000
_cell.length_b   1.000
_cell.length_c   1.000
_cell.angle_alpha   90.00
_cell.angle_beta   90.00
_cell.angle_gamma   90.00
#
_symmetry.space_group_name_H-M   'P 1'
#
loop_
_entity.id
_entity.type
_entity.pdbx_description
1 polymer ?
#
loop_
_entity_poly.entity_id
_entity_poly.type
_entity_poly.pdbx_seq_one_letter_code
_entity_poly.pdbx_strand_id
1 'polypeptide(L)' 'MARQVKNHEAVAVIDNTQSSSKLVKQALQEAKAAGVPIVPVTESMPKNTSYIDWQYNQLKSLQKAVQ' A
#
# COMPACT_ATOMS: atom_id res chain seq x y z
N MET A 1 -11.82 -6.54 -4.57
CA MET A 1 -10.58 -5.90 -5.05
C MET A 1 -10.58 -5.69 -6.56
N ALA A 2 -10.54 -6.75 -7.38
CA ALA A 2 -10.47 -6.63 -8.84
C ALA A 2 -11.48 -5.63 -9.45
N ARG A 3 -12.73 -5.63 -8.99
CA ARG A 3 -13.78 -4.70 -9.48
C ARG A 3 -13.51 -3.25 -9.08
N GLN A 4 -13.15 -2.99 -7.82
CA GLN A 4 -12.88 -1.64 -7.32
C GLN A 4 -11.63 -1.03 -7.95
N VAL A 5 -10.60 -1.85 -8.14
CA VAL A 5 -9.36 -1.47 -8.83
C VAL A 5 -9.64 -1.18 -10.32
N LYS A 6 -10.41 -2.04 -11.01
CA LYS A 6 -10.77 -1.85 -12.43
C LYS A 6 -11.70 -0.66 -12.68
N ASN A 7 -12.56 -0.35 -11.71
CA ASN A 7 -13.51 0.76 -11.80
C ASN A 7 -12.92 2.09 -11.29
N HIS A 8 -11.65 2.14 -10.87
CA HIS A 8 -11.04 3.30 -10.19
C HIS A 8 -11.79 3.74 -8.92
N GLU A 9 -12.50 2.82 -8.26
CA GLU A 9 -13.16 3.07 -6.97
C GLU A 9 -12.16 3.07 -5.80
N ALA A 10 -10.93 2.59 -6.03
CA ALA A 10 -9.83 2.62 -5.07
C ALA A 10 -8.75 3.63 -5.52
N VAL A 11 -8.43 4.58 -4.64
CA VAL A 11 -7.42 5.62 -4.90
C VAL A 11 -5.98 5.17 -4.60
N ALA A 12 -5.81 4.11 -3.81
CA ALA A 12 -4.53 3.47 -3.52
C ALA A 12 -4.73 2.06 -2.96
N VAL A 13 -3.69 1.22 -3.03
CA VAL A 13 -3.60 -0.06 -2.34
C VAL A 13 -2.52 0.02 -1.27
N ILE A 14 -2.85 -0.31 -0.02
CA ILE A 14 -1.89 -0.40 1.08
C ILE A 14 -1.33 -1.82 1.13
N ASP A 15 -0.02 -1.97 0.98
CA ASP A 15 0.66 -3.26 0.97
C ASP A 15 1.50 -3.43 2.24
N ASN A 16 1.10 -4.32 3.15
CA ASN A 16 1.94 -4.72 4.27
C ASN A 16 3.06 -5.64 3.77
N THR A 17 4.26 -5.06 3.64
CA THR A 17 5.46 -5.73 3.13
C THR A 17 5.95 -6.91 3.99
N GLN A 18 5.41 -7.09 5.20
CA GLN A 18 5.74 -8.20 6.09
C GLN A 18 4.82 -9.41 5.91
N SER A 19 3.80 -9.30 5.06
CA SER A 19 2.86 -10.37 4.76
C SER A 19 2.88 -10.65 3.26
N SER A 20 2.93 -11.93 2.87
CA SER A 20 2.84 -12.29 1.46
C SER A 20 2.09 -13.61 1.26
N SER A 21 1.21 -13.62 0.27
CA SER A 21 0.50 -14.82 -0.20
C SER A 21 0.30 -14.75 -1.71
N LYS A 22 -0.09 -15.87 -2.33
CA LYS A 22 -0.42 -15.90 -3.76
C LYS A 22 -1.52 -14.90 -4.10
N LEU A 23 -2.53 -14.79 -3.24
CA LEU A 23 -3.65 -13.86 -3.42
C LEU A 23 -3.19 -12.40 -3.32
N VAL A 24 -2.35 -12.07 -2.35
CA VAL A 24 -1.78 -10.72 -2.20
C VAL A 24 -0.97 -10.34 -3.45
N LYS A 25 -0.11 -11.24 -3.94
CA LYS A 25 0.67 -10.99 -5.16
C LYS A 25 -0.21 -10.72 -6.38
N GLN A 26 -1.27 -11.50 -6.54
CA GLN A 26 -2.23 -11.30 -7.64
C GLN A 26 -2.93 -9.94 -7.52
N ALA A 27 -3.38 -9.57 -6.32
CA ALA A 27 -3.97 -8.27 -6.03
C ALA A 27 -3.05 -7.09 -6.38
N LEU A 28 -1.76 -7.19 -6.03
CA LEU A 28 -0.76 -6.16 -6.36
C LEU A 28 -0.52 -6.07 -7.88
N GLN A 29 -0.51 -7.20 -8.58
CA GLN A 29 -0.41 -7.22 -10.05
C GLN A 29 -1.62 -6.56 -10.70
N GLU A 30 -2.83 -6.84 -10.22
CA GLU A 30 -4.07 -6.22 -10.71
C GLU A 30 -4.08 -4.71 -10.46
N ALA A 31 -3.67 -4.26 -9.27
CA ALA A 31 -3.55 -2.84 -8.92
C ALA A 31 -2.57 -2.10 -9.84
N LYS A 32 -1.39 -2.70 -10.05
CA LYS A 32 -0.37 -2.16 -10.97
C LYS A 32 -0.89 -2.09 -12.40
N ALA A 33 -1.59 -3.12 -12.88
CA ALA A 33 -2.16 -3.15 -14.23
C ALA A 33 -3.25 -2.11 -14.45
N ALA A 34 -4.00 -1.77 -13.40
CA ALA A 34 -5.04 -0.74 -13.43
C ALA A 34 -4.52 0.68 -13.13
N GLY A 35 -3.20 0.86 -12.94
CA GLY A 35 -2.62 2.17 -12.61
C GLY A 35 -2.95 2.68 -11.20
N VAL A 36 -3.49 1.82 -10.33
CA VAL A 36 -3.75 2.19 -8.93
C VAL A 36 -2.42 2.18 -8.16
N PRO A 37 -2.06 3.27 -7.48
CA PRO A 37 -0.79 3.36 -6.77
C PRO A 37 -0.76 2.39 -5.59
N ILE A 38 0.40 1.76 -5.38
CA ILE A 38 0.64 0.83 -4.28
C ILE A 38 1.54 1.53 -3.25
N VAL A 39 1.08 1.58 -2.01
CA VAL A 39 1.77 2.22 -0.89
C VAL A 39 2.29 1.12 0.05
N PRO A 40 3.61 0.87 0.07
CA PRO A 40 4.19 -0.11 0.97
C PRO A 40 4.19 0.42 2.40
N VAL A 41 3.80 -0.43 3.34
CA VAL A 41 3.82 -0.17 4.79
C VAL A 41 4.40 -1.38 5.54
N THR A 42 4.70 -1.19 6.82
CA THR A 42 4.94 -2.27 7.77
C THR A 42 3.87 -2.23 8.85
N GLU A 43 3.56 -3.38 9.45
CA GLU A 43 2.73 -3.48 10.66
C GLU A 43 3.56 -3.36 11.94
N SER A 44 4.84 -3.71 11.85
CA SER A 44 5.79 -3.65 12.95
C SER A 44 6.74 -2.49 12.71
N MET A 45 7.04 -1.78 13.79
CA MET A 45 7.96 -0.65 13.74
C MET A 45 9.36 -1.13 13.30
N PRO A 46 9.97 -0.50 12.28
CA PRO A 46 11.33 -0.79 11.89
C PRO A 46 12.34 -0.51 13.02
N LYS A 47 13.54 -1.10 12.92
CA LYS A 47 14.65 -0.71 13.80
C LYS A 47 15.09 0.73 13.49
N ASN A 48 15.67 1.41 14.48
CA ASN A 48 16.27 2.74 14.33
C ASN A 48 15.29 3.85 13.90
N THR A 49 14.03 3.77 14.32
CA THR A 49 13.04 4.85 14.15
C THR A 49 12.20 5.00 15.40
N SER A 50 11.53 6.14 15.55
CA SER A 50 10.51 6.36 16.57
C SER A 50 9.14 5.94 16.04
N TYR A 51 8.20 5.68 16.95
CA TYR A 51 6.82 5.36 16.57
C TYR A 51 6.19 6.48 15.74
N ILE A 52 6.43 7.75 16.13
CA ILE A 52 5.87 8.92 15.45
C ILE A 52 6.47 9.08 14.06
N ASP A 53 7.78 8.95 13.92
CA ASP A 53 8.43 9.06 12.61
C ASP A 53 7.98 7.94 11.66
N TRP A 54 7.84 6.72 12.18
CA TRP A 54 7.32 5.59 11.41
C TRP A 54 5.91 5.86 10.89
N GLN A 55 4.97 6.20 11.77
CA GLN A 55 3.58 6.47 11.35
C GLN A 55 3.48 7.69 10.42
N TYR A 56 4.23 8.75 10.71
CA TYR A 56 4.29 9.93 9.85
C TYR A 56 4.78 9.60 8.44
N ASN A 57 5.82 8.78 8.31
CA ASN A 57 6.35 8.38 7.00
C ASN A 57 5.38 7.51 6.20
N GLN A 58 4.58 6.65 6.85
CA GLN A 58 3.54 5.88 6.17
C GLN A 58 2.41 6.79 5.66
N LEU A 59 1.95 7.73 6.49
CA LEU A 59 0.95 8.72 6.10
C LEU A 59 1.44 9.63 4.97
N LYS A 60 2.70 10.07 5.03
CA LYS A 60 3.33 10.88 3.97
C LYS A 60 3.44 10.13 2.65
N SER A 61 3.73 8.82 2.69
CA SER A 61 3.75 7.98 1.48
C SER A 61 2.37 7.82 0.88
N LEU A 62 1.34 7.64 1.72
CA LEU A 62 -0.05 7.62 1.26
C LEU A 62 -0.46 8.96 0.65
N GLN A 63 -0.17 10.07 1.32
CA GLN A 63 -0.50 11.41 0.83
C GLN A 63 0.08 11.65 -0.57
N LYS A 64 1.34 11.28 -0.81
CA LYS A 64 1.98 11.40 -2.13
C LYS A 64 1.34 10.54 -3.21
N ALA A 65 0.76 9.41 -2.83
CA ALA A 65 0.15 8.47 -3.76
C ALA A 65 -1.24 8.91 -4.24
N VAL A 66 -1.96 9.70 -3.42
CA VAL A 66 -3.36 10.10 -3.69
C VAL A 66 -3.53 11.59 -4.02
N GLN A 67 -2.43 12.33 -4.14
CA GLN A 67 -2.40 13.74 -4.55
C GLN A 67 -2.39 13.91 -6.06
#